data_AF-A0A1C3NYL1-F1
#
_entry.id   AF-A0A1C3NYL1-F1
#
_cell.length_a   1.000
_cell.length_b   1.000
_cell.length_c   1.000
_cell.angle_alpha   90.00
_cell.angle_beta   90.00
_cell.angle_gamma   90.00
#
_symmetry.space_group_name_H-M   'P 1'
#
loop_
_entity.id
_entity.type
_entity.pdbx_description
1 polymer ?
#
loop_
_entity_poly.entity_id
_entity_poly.type
_entity_poly.pdbx_seq_one_letter_code
_entity_poly.pdbx_strand_id
1 'polypeptide(L)'
;MVAIAELSEAITPGVVSLPYGWGHGRPSARQRKAAEEPGVSINALTDEQEVDPPSGTAVFNGVAVELRSAPPLTCRLTPRACNPPSRNLPKP
;
A
#
# COMPACT_ATOMS: atom_id res chain seq x y z
N MET A 1 -9.13 -2.45 0.36
CA MET A 1 -8.32 -1.71 -0.63
C MET A 1 -8.06 -2.59 -1.85
N VAL A 2 -7.59 -2.05 -2.98
CA VAL A 2 -7.22 -2.84 -4.18
C VAL A 2 -5.85 -2.41 -4.67
N ALA A 3 -4.96 -3.37 -4.95
CA ALA A 3 -3.61 -3.13 -5.46
C ALA A 3 -3.31 -4.09 -6.61
N ILE A 4 -2.36 -3.72 -7.47
CA ILE A 4 -1.79 -4.64 -8.45
C ILE A 4 -0.76 -5.51 -7.75
N ALA A 5 -0.82 -6.80 -7.99
CA ALA A 5 0.08 -7.78 -7.41
C ALA A 5 1.04 -8.33 -8.47
N GLU A 6 2.27 -8.60 -8.03
CA GLU A 6 3.29 -9.32 -8.79
C GLU A 6 3.68 -10.56 -7.99
N LEU A 7 3.85 -11.70 -8.67
CA LEU A 7 4.36 -12.92 -8.05
C LEU A 7 5.89 -12.84 -7.98
N SER A 8 6.45 -13.14 -6.81
CA SER A 8 7.89 -13.11 -6.59
C SER A 8 8.33 -14.31 -5.77
N GLU A 9 9.40 -14.97 -6.21
CA GLU A 9 10.07 -16.04 -5.48
C GLU A 9 11.02 -15.50 -4.39
N ALA A 10 11.24 -14.19 -4.34
CA ALA A 10 12.12 -13.54 -3.36
C ALA A 10 11.46 -13.37 -1.98
N ILE A 11 10.17 -13.70 -1.84
CA ILE A 11 9.41 -13.59 -0.59
C ILE A 11 8.88 -14.96 -0.18
N THR A 12 8.77 -15.17 1.14
CA THR A 12 8.29 -16.43 1.72
C THR A 12 6.85 -16.73 1.28
N PRO A 13 6.50 -18.00 0.99
CA PRO A 13 5.12 -18.38 0.72
C PRO A 13 4.17 -17.95 1.84
N GLY A 14 3.02 -17.39 1.46
CA GLY A 14 2.02 -16.87 2.41
C GLY A 14 2.27 -15.43 2.86
N VAL A 15 3.34 -14.78 2.41
CA VAL A 15 3.64 -13.38 2.72
C VAL A 15 3.26 -12.49 1.53
N VAL A 16 2.71 -11.32 1.84
CA VAL A 16 2.59 -10.22 0.89
C VAL A 16 3.48 -9.06 1.32
N SER A 17 4.07 -8.39 0.34
CA SER A 17 4.78 -7.13 0.56
C SER A 17 4.02 -6.01 -0.13
N LEU A 18 3.73 -4.95 0.63
CA LEU A 18 3.10 -3.74 0.13
C LEU A 18 4.04 -2.56 0.43
N PRO A 19 4.39 -1.74 -0.56
CA PRO A 19 5.35 -0.67 -0.34
C PRO A 19 4.69 0.48 0.44
N TYR A 20 5.47 1.13 1.31
CA TYR A 20 5.01 2.24 2.15
C TYR A 20 5.09 3.59 1.42
N GLY A 21 4.24 4.54 1.81
CA GLY A 21 4.35 5.94 1.35
C GLY A 21 3.31 6.38 0.32
N TRP A 22 2.21 5.64 0.17
CA TRP A 22 1.03 6.04 -0.60
C TRP A 22 -0.17 6.29 0.32
N GLY A 23 -1.26 6.83 -0.26
CA GLY A 23 -2.50 7.15 0.44
C GLY A 23 -2.64 8.60 0.89
N HIS A 24 -1.94 9.52 0.22
CA HIS A 24 -1.92 10.95 0.56
C HIS A 24 -3.12 11.74 0.00
N GLY A 25 -4.10 11.10 -0.65
CA GLY A 25 -5.27 11.76 -1.24
C GLY A 25 -6.33 12.27 -0.25
N ARG A 26 -6.03 12.37 1.05
CA ARG A 26 -6.98 12.86 2.06
C ARG A 26 -7.11 14.39 1.97
N PRO A 27 -8.31 14.98 2.17
CA PRO A 27 -8.52 16.44 2.06
C PRO A 27 -7.62 17.28 3.00
N SER A 28 -7.17 16.71 4.11
CA SER A 28 -6.28 17.34 5.09
C SER A 28 -4.79 17.23 4.75
N ALA A 29 -4.42 16.52 3.66
CA ALA A 29 -3.03 16.34 3.27
C ALA A 29 -2.45 17.65 2.73
N ARG A 30 -1.39 18.16 3.38
CA ARG A 30 -0.72 19.41 2.97
C ARG A 30 0.30 19.21 1.83
N GLN A 31 0.63 17.97 1.49
CA GLN A 31 1.59 17.61 0.44
C GLN A 31 0.88 17.40 -0.90
N ARG A 32 0.69 18.49 -1.66
CA ARG A 32 -0.04 18.48 -2.95
C ARG A 32 0.47 17.41 -3.92
N LYS A 33 1.79 17.37 -4.16
CA LYS A 33 2.41 16.39 -5.09
C LYS A 33 2.18 14.94 -4.67
N ALA A 34 2.24 14.65 -3.36
CA ALA A 34 1.98 13.30 -2.86
C ALA A 34 0.49 12.93 -2.97
N ALA A 35 -0.41 13.90 -2.81
CA ALA A 35 -1.86 13.68 -2.92
C ALA A 35 -2.33 13.42 -4.36
N GLU A 36 -1.56 13.87 -5.35
CA GLU A 36 -1.79 13.62 -6.78
C GLU A 36 -1.42 12.18 -7.19
N GLU A 37 -0.61 11.47 -6.39
CA GLU A 37 -0.15 10.12 -6.70
C GLU A 37 -1.14 9.06 -6.20
N PRO A 38 -1.76 8.29 -7.11
CA PRO A 38 -2.68 7.22 -6.73
C PRO A 38 -1.92 6.07 -6.08
N GLY A 39 -2.45 5.56 -4.98
CA GLY A 39 -1.92 4.36 -4.35
C GLY A 39 -2.60 4.03 -3.04
N VAL A 40 -2.42 2.79 -2.64
CA VAL A 40 -2.99 2.24 -1.41
C VAL A 40 -2.01 2.39 -0.26
N SER A 41 -2.51 2.77 0.91
CA SER A 41 -1.70 2.86 2.11
C SER A 41 -1.74 1.56 2.88
N ILE A 42 -0.59 0.95 3.14
CA ILE A 42 -0.49 -0.19 4.05
C ILE A 42 -0.92 0.19 5.49
N ASN A 43 -0.81 1.46 5.87
CA ASN A 43 -1.30 1.96 7.15
C ASN A 43 -2.83 1.84 7.31
N ALA A 44 -3.56 1.59 6.22
CA ALA A 44 -4.99 1.27 6.30
C ALA A 44 -5.27 -0.17 6.78
N LEU A 45 -4.24 -1.02 6.87
CA LEU A 45 -4.33 -2.40 7.35
C LEU A 45 -3.84 -2.55 8.80
N THR A 46 -3.11 -1.57 9.34
CA THR A 46 -2.53 -1.61 10.69
C THR A 46 -3.44 -0.91 11.70
N ASP A 47 -3.51 -1.40 12.94
CA ASP A 47 -4.14 -0.69 14.06
C ASP A 47 -3.16 0.35 14.62
N GLU A 48 -3.60 1.60 14.73
CA GLU A 48 -2.78 2.71 15.22
C GLU A 48 -2.54 2.68 16.74
N GLN A 49 -3.29 1.84 17.47
CA GLN A 49 -3.14 1.67 18.92
C GLN A 49 -2.35 0.42 19.29
N GLU A 50 -2.01 -0.44 18.32
CA GLU A 50 -1.27 -1.67 18.59
C GLU A 50 0.22 -1.38 18.76
N VAL A 51 0.73 -1.71 19.94
CA VAL A 51 2.12 -1.50 20.34
C VAL A 51 2.67 -2.75 21.00
N ASP A 52 3.96 -3.01 20.80
CA ASP A 52 4.71 -4.02 21.55
C ASP A 52 4.93 -3.52 23.00
N PRO A 53 4.27 -4.10 24.02
CA PRO A 53 4.23 -3.50 25.36
C PRO A 53 5.60 -3.30 26.04
N PRO A 54 6.59 -4.21 25.90
CA PRO A 54 7.91 -4.03 26.48
C PRO A 54 8.71 -2.88 25.87
N SER A 55 8.55 -2.60 24.58
CA SER A 55 9.36 -1.59 23.87
C SER A 55 8.62 -0.29 23.57
N GLY A 56 7.28 -0.30 23.59
CA GLY A 56 6.45 0.81 23.15
C GLY A 56 6.47 1.04 21.62
N THR A 57 7.01 0.09 20.84
CA THR A 57 7.12 0.21 19.38
C THR A 57 5.77 -0.09 18.73
N ALA A 58 5.32 0.77 17.83
CA ALA A 58 4.10 0.53 17.05
C ALA A 58 4.24 -0.65 16.07
N VAL A 59 3.21 -1.48 15.98
CA VAL A 59 3.22 -2.70 15.16
C VAL A 59 2.74 -2.38 13.73
N PHE A 60 3.68 -2.11 12.83
CA PHE A 60 3.39 -1.78 11.42
C PHE A 60 3.58 -2.93 10.42
N ASN A 61 4.04 -4.10 10.90
CA ASN A 61 4.39 -5.26 10.10
C ASN A 61 3.82 -6.52 10.73
N GLY A 62 3.76 -7.62 9.96
CA GLY A 62 3.27 -8.91 10.46
C GLY A 62 1.76 -8.96 10.66
N VAL A 63 1.03 -8.00 10.09
CA VAL A 63 -0.43 -7.95 10.16
C VAL A 63 -1.03 -9.07 9.32
N ALA A 64 -1.96 -9.82 9.90
CA ALA A 64 -2.72 -10.84 9.19
C ALA A 64 -3.67 -10.20 8.16
N VAL A 65 -3.65 -10.71 6.93
CA VAL A 65 -4.48 -10.20 5.84
C VAL A 65 -5.19 -11.33 5.10
N GLU A 66 -6.34 -11.02 4.52
CA GLU A 66 -7.04 -11.89 3.59
C GLU A 66 -6.99 -11.27 2.20
N LEU A 67 -6.66 -12.08 1.18
CA LEU A 67 -6.64 -11.64 -0.21
C LEU A 67 -7.86 -12.16 -0.95
N ARG A 68 -8.40 -11.33 -1.84
CA ARG A 68 -9.46 -11.71 -2.77
C ARG A 68 -9.12 -11.15 -4.14
N SER A 69 -9.51 -11.89 -5.19
CA SER A 69 -9.44 -11.34 -6.54
C SER A 69 -10.36 -10.14 -6.64
N ALA A 70 -9.82 -9.00 -7.05
CA ALA A 70 -10.62 -7.85 -7.42
C ALA A 70 -11.19 -8.06 -8.84
N PRO A 71 -12.35 -7.45 -9.17
CA PRO A 71 -12.76 -7.31 -10.55
C PRO A 71 -11.63 -6.64 -11.36
N PRO A 72 -11.46 -6.96 -12.65
CA PRO A 72 -10.46 -6.29 -13.47
C PRO A 72 -10.66 -4.78 -13.37
N LEU A 73 -9.59 -4.06 -13.05
CA LEU A 73 -9.64 -2.60 -12.99
C LEU A 73 -10.03 -2.10 -14.39
N THR A 74 -11.27 -1.66 -14.58
CA THR A 74 -11.62 -0.81 -15.72
C THR A 74 -10.84 0.47 -15.56
N CYS A 75 -9.74 0.55 -16.27
CA CYS A 75 -8.87 1.72 -16.34
C CYS A 75 -9.66 2.92 -16.89
N ARG A 76 -10.27 3.72 -16.00
CA ARG A 76 -10.95 4.99 -16.34
C ARG A 76 -10.06 6.22 -16.13
N LEU A 77 -8.83 6.01 -15.70
CA LEU A 77 -7.81 7.03 -15.47
C LEU A 77 -6.62 6.76 -16.39
N THR A 78 -5.77 7.75 -16.63
CA THR A 78 -4.66 7.69 -17.60
C THR A 78 -3.78 6.44 -17.43
N PRO A 79 -3.08 5.97 -18.48
CA PRO A 79 -2.32 4.70 -18.47
C PRO A 79 -1.36 4.51 -17.28
N ARG A 80 -0.84 5.60 -16.71
CA ARG A 80 0.03 5.58 -15.50
C ARG A 80 -0.68 5.12 -14.23
N ALA A 81 -1.97 5.41 -14.07
CA ALA A 81 -2.74 5.04 -12.88
C ALA A 81 -3.15 3.55 -12.89
N CYS A 82 -3.23 2.95 -14.07
CA CYS A 82 -3.67 1.57 -14.26
C CYS A 82 -2.51 0.58 -14.37
N ASN A 83 -1.30 1.09 -14.60
CA ASN A 83 -0.06 0.34 -14.55
C ASN A 83 0.97 1.17 -13.77
N PRO A 84 0.80 1.33 -12.44
CA PRO A 84 1.88 1.81 -11.59
C PRO A 84 3.06 0.87 -11.86
N PRO A 85 4.22 1.38 -12.30
CA PRO A 85 5.34 0.52 -12.65
C PRO A 85 5.64 -0.36 -11.43
N SER A 86 5.70 -1.67 -11.65
CA SER A 86 6.07 -2.69 -10.65
C SER A 86 7.50 -2.53 -10.10
N ARG A 87 8.13 -1.39 -10.37
CA ARG A 87 9.53 -1.12 -10.14
C ARG A 87 9.64 0.20 -9.43
N ASN A 88 9.93 0.14 -8.13
CA ASN A 88 10.63 1.15 -7.33
C ASN A 88 10.61 2.55 -7.96
N LEU A 89 9.42 3.16 -8.08
CA LEU A 89 9.35 4.58 -8.35
C LEU A 89 9.98 5.25 -7.12
N PRO A 90 10.97 6.15 -7.29
CA PRO A 90 11.46 6.92 -6.17
C PRO A 90 10.26 7.67 -5.59
N LYS A 91 10.11 7.56 -4.26
CA LYS A 91 9.17 8.37 -3.51
C LYS A 91 9.37 9.86 -3.92
N PRO A 92 8.30 10.63 -4.15
CA PRO A 92 8.41 12.01 -4.63
C PRO A 92 9.17 12.96 -3.69
#